data_AF-A0AA37UG51-F1
#
_entry.id   AF-A0AA37UG51-F1
#
_cell.length_a   1.000
_cell.length_b   1.000
_cell.length_c   1.000
_cell.angle_alpha   90.00
_cell.angle_beta   90.00
_cell.angle_gamma   90.00
#
_symmetry.space_group_name_H-M   'P 1'
#
loop_
_entity.id
_entity.type
_entity.pdbx_description
1 polymer ?
#
loop_
_entity_poly.entity_id
_entity_poly.type
_entity_poly.pdbx_seq_one_letter_code
_entity_poly.pdbx_strand_id
1 'polypeptide(L)'
;MFVCQGASWAIGTDPAIDSLDTRLGEAGWAVTAVPAAREGARMADARPLVDAAFEAPGAPGAADVDLVTVLLGANDVCAPDVAAMTSTADYTAQLDALLSDLATRAPDAAVVLASIPAVTSVWDAANDDPEARAVWDNGLCATVLGGDDTARAAAAQRLVELDEAATATCQQHPACRTDDGAVAAVALTPAWLSDVDHFHPSPLGQAALAEAVWPAVDEALAQRGE
;
A
#
# COMPACT_ATOMS: atom_id res chain seq x y z
N MET A 1 8.21 15.46 -3.15
CA MET A 1 8.98 15.47 -1.89
C MET A 1 9.96 14.28 -1.97
N PHE A 2 11.03 14.23 -1.18
CA PHE A 2 11.99 13.11 -1.29
C PHE A 2 11.36 11.91 -0.61
N VAL A 3 10.99 10.88 -1.39
CA VAL A 3 10.62 9.57 -0.84
C VAL A 3 11.82 9.08 -0.03
N CYS A 4 11.67 8.96 1.30
CA CYS A 4 12.69 8.42 2.16
C CYS A 4 12.76 6.91 1.97
N GLN A 5 13.35 6.47 0.86
CA GLN A 5 13.41 5.06 0.48
C GLN A 5 14.02 4.19 1.58
N GLY A 6 15.04 4.69 2.29
CA GLY A 6 15.64 3.99 3.43
C GLY A 6 14.65 3.68 4.55
N ALA A 7 13.56 4.45 4.67
CA ALA A 7 12.51 4.29 5.66
C ALA A 7 11.27 3.52 5.14
N SER A 8 11.37 2.78 4.03
CA SER A 8 10.24 2.05 3.45
C SER A 8 9.99 0.71 4.15
N TRP A 9 8.71 0.39 4.44
CA TRP A 9 8.29 -0.93 4.92
C TRP A 9 8.66 -2.09 3.99
N ALA A 10 8.73 -1.83 2.68
CA ALA A 10 9.01 -2.87 1.68
C ALA A 10 10.50 -2.96 1.39
N ILE A 11 11.13 -1.83 1.02
CA ILE A 11 12.48 -1.82 0.45
C ILE A 11 13.48 -0.97 1.24
N GLY A 12 13.12 -0.64 2.48
CA GLY A 12 13.93 0.19 3.36
C GLY A 12 15.20 -0.51 3.82
N THR A 13 16.21 0.29 4.13
CA THR A 13 17.51 -0.16 4.65
C THR A 13 17.73 0.25 6.12
N ASP A 14 16.78 0.96 6.72
CA ASP A 14 16.81 1.26 8.16
C ASP A 14 16.49 -0.02 8.96
N PRO A 15 17.42 -0.51 9.79
CA PRO A 15 17.22 -1.73 10.58
C PRO A 15 16.09 -1.60 11.61
N ALA A 16 15.68 -0.39 11.98
CA ALA A 16 14.55 -0.19 12.90
C ALA A 16 13.18 -0.52 12.27
N ILE A 17 13.12 -0.61 10.94
CA ILE A 17 11.88 -0.91 10.21
C ILE A 17 11.72 -2.41 10.02
N ASP A 18 12.83 -3.14 9.89
CA ASP A 18 12.82 -4.55 9.55
C ASP A 18 11.94 -4.81 8.32
N SER A 19 12.32 -4.16 7.21
CA SER A 19 11.57 -4.12 5.95
C SER A 19 11.43 -5.51 5.33
N LEU A 20 10.53 -5.65 4.35
CA LEU A 20 10.44 -6.90 3.58
C LEU A 20 11.78 -7.29 2.94
N ASP A 21 12.53 -6.34 2.40
CA ASP A 21 13.88 -6.57 1.86
C ASP A 21 14.81 -7.19 2.91
N THR A 22 14.81 -6.64 4.14
CA THR A 22 15.59 -7.16 5.26
C THR A 22 15.14 -8.58 5.63
N ARG A 23 13.84 -8.79 5.84
CA ARG A 23 13.27 -10.08 6.24
C ARG A 23 13.50 -11.17 5.19
N LEU A 24 13.36 -10.84 3.91
CA LEU A 24 13.67 -11.74 2.80
C LEU A 24 15.16 -12.13 2.79
N GLY A 25 16.05 -11.15 3.00
CA GLY A 25 17.49 -11.40 3.14
C GLY A 25 17.81 -12.34 4.30
N GLU A 26 17.18 -12.13 5.46
CA GLU A 26 17.33 -13.00 6.64
C GLU A 26 16.75 -14.41 6.40
N ALA A 27 15.69 -14.52 5.61
CA ALA A 27 15.13 -15.79 5.13
C ALA A 27 15.99 -16.48 4.05
N GLY A 28 17.11 -15.87 3.63
CA GLY A 28 18.10 -16.45 2.72
C GLY A 28 17.93 -16.08 1.25
N TRP A 29 17.05 -15.13 0.92
CA TRP A 29 16.89 -14.63 -0.45
C TRP A 29 18.00 -13.64 -0.82
N ALA A 30 18.45 -13.68 -2.08
CA ALA A 30 19.29 -12.63 -2.65
C ALA A 30 18.38 -11.55 -3.24
N VAL A 31 18.07 -10.51 -2.46
CA VAL A 31 17.05 -9.52 -2.83
C VAL A 31 17.58 -8.50 -3.84
N THR A 32 16.82 -8.30 -4.92
CA THR A 32 16.95 -7.15 -5.83
C THR A 32 15.60 -6.45 -5.88
N ALA A 33 15.47 -5.33 -5.16
CA ALA A 33 14.21 -4.61 -5.06
C ALA A 33 14.12 -3.45 -6.06
N VAL A 34 12.96 -3.30 -6.70
CA VAL A 34 12.65 -2.17 -7.59
C VAL A 34 11.41 -1.43 -7.08
N PRO A 35 11.52 -0.15 -6.67
CA PRO A 35 10.35 0.62 -6.25
C PRO A 35 9.41 0.91 -7.40
N ALA A 36 8.13 0.57 -7.23
CA ALA A 36 7.03 0.96 -8.12
C ALA A 36 6.06 1.91 -7.37
N ALA A 37 6.58 3.01 -6.81
CA ALA A 37 5.80 3.90 -5.95
C ALA A 37 6.02 5.38 -6.29
N ARG A 38 4.96 6.19 -6.13
CA ARG A 38 5.01 7.65 -6.21
C ARG A 38 4.05 8.29 -5.21
N GLU A 39 4.36 9.50 -4.79
CA GLU A 39 3.46 10.32 -3.97
C GLU A 39 2.09 10.46 -4.66
N GLY A 40 1.01 10.24 -3.90
CA GLY A 40 -0.37 10.38 -4.39
C GLY A 40 -0.84 9.31 -5.38
N ALA A 41 -0.09 8.21 -5.57
CA ALA A 41 -0.50 7.11 -6.44
C ALA A 41 -1.86 6.53 -6.00
N ARG A 42 -2.75 6.35 -6.97
CA ARG A 42 -4.04 5.63 -6.83
C ARG A 42 -3.99 4.30 -7.59
N MET A 43 -5.03 3.48 -7.49
CA MET A 43 -5.09 2.22 -8.25
C MET A 43 -4.94 2.43 -9.78
N ALA A 44 -5.40 3.57 -10.31
CA ALA A 44 -5.27 3.94 -11.71
C ALA A 44 -3.81 4.09 -12.17
N ASP A 45 -2.88 4.29 -11.24
CA ASP A 45 -1.45 4.46 -11.49
C ASP A 45 -0.67 3.15 -11.43
N ALA A 46 -1.29 2.06 -10.97
CA ALA A 46 -0.58 0.82 -10.67
C ALA A 46 0.15 0.27 -11.90
N ARG A 47 -0.53 0.17 -13.04
CA ARG A 47 0.07 -0.34 -14.29
C ARG A 47 1.21 0.57 -14.81
N PRO A 48 1.03 1.89 -14.94
CA PRO A 48 2.15 2.79 -15.26
C PRO A 48 3.35 2.68 -14.32
N LEU A 49 3.12 2.45 -13.02
CA LEU A 49 4.21 2.26 -12.05
C LEU A 49 4.95 0.95 -12.27
N VAL A 50 4.23 -0.14 -12.56
CA VAL A 50 4.84 -1.43 -12.92
C VAL A 50 5.61 -1.32 -14.24
N ASP A 51 5.06 -0.64 -15.25
CA ASP A 51 5.77 -0.37 -16.51
C ASP A 51 7.11 0.32 -16.25
N ALA A 52 7.10 1.40 -15.49
CA ALA A 52 8.31 2.14 -15.14
C ALA A 52 9.31 1.31 -14.33
N ALA A 53 8.84 0.43 -13.44
CA ALA A 53 9.70 -0.44 -12.64
C ALA A 53 10.44 -1.45 -13.52
N PHE A 54 9.78 -2.09 -14.48
CA PHE A 54 10.44 -3.02 -15.42
C PHE A 54 11.39 -2.33 -16.41
N GLU A 55 11.18 -1.03 -16.69
CA GLU A 55 12.09 -0.24 -17.51
C GLU A 55 13.29 0.33 -16.73
N ALA A 56 13.26 0.24 -15.40
CA ALA A 56 14.30 0.81 -14.55
C ALA A 56 15.66 0.12 -14.76
N PRO A 57 16.78 0.86 -14.71
CA PRO A 57 18.11 0.25 -14.78
C PRO A 57 18.32 -0.78 -13.67
N GLY A 58 18.69 -2.00 -14.05
CA GLY A 58 18.88 -3.10 -13.09
C GLY A 58 17.59 -3.81 -12.68
N ALA A 59 16.45 -3.49 -13.29
CA ALA A 59 15.23 -4.27 -13.11
C ALA A 59 15.45 -5.73 -13.54
N PRO A 60 14.90 -6.71 -12.80
CA PRO A 60 14.96 -8.11 -13.18
C PRO A 60 14.25 -8.34 -14.51
N GLY A 61 14.65 -9.39 -15.22
CA GLY A 61 13.88 -9.89 -16.34
C GLY A 61 12.49 -10.31 -15.86
N ALA A 62 11.51 -10.27 -16.77
CA ALA A 62 10.13 -10.69 -16.51
C ALA A 62 10.02 -12.06 -15.81
N ALA A 63 10.81 -13.03 -16.24
CA ALA A 63 10.86 -14.38 -15.67
C ALA A 63 11.70 -14.50 -14.38
N ASP A 64 12.40 -13.43 -13.99
CA ASP A 64 13.26 -13.39 -12.79
C ASP A 64 12.57 -12.64 -11.63
N VAL A 65 11.29 -12.28 -11.78
CA VAL A 65 10.51 -11.66 -10.70
C VAL A 65 9.93 -12.76 -9.82
N ASP A 66 10.34 -12.79 -8.56
CA ASP A 66 9.84 -13.76 -7.58
C ASP A 66 8.59 -13.30 -6.84
N LEU A 67 8.48 -11.98 -6.59
CA LEU A 67 7.47 -11.38 -5.75
C LEU A 67 7.07 -10.00 -6.25
N VAL A 68 5.78 -9.71 -6.25
CA VAL A 68 5.23 -8.36 -6.39
C VAL A 68 4.32 -8.08 -5.19
N THR A 69 4.66 -7.07 -4.41
CA THR A 69 3.81 -6.60 -3.30
C THR A 69 3.05 -5.36 -3.73
N VAL A 70 1.73 -5.36 -3.53
CA VAL A 70 0.84 -4.26 -3.89
C VAL A 70 0.17 -3.70 -2.64
N LEU A 71 0.33 -2.38 -2.41
CA LEU A 71 -0.35 -1.62 -1.37
C LEU A 71 -0.83 -0.29 -1.99
N LEU A 72 -2.06 -0.28 -2.51
CA LEU A 72 -2.70 0.88 -3.14
C LEU A 72 -4.17 0.92 -2.74
N GLY A 73 -4.74 2.11 -2.58
CA GLY A 73 -6.15 2.29 -2.21
C GLY A 73 -6.40 3.41 -1.20
N ALA A 74 -5.43 3.75 -0.35
CA ALA A 74 -5.61 4.84 0.63
C ALA A 74 -5.83 6.19 -0.09
N ASN A 75 -5.08 6.45 -1.16
CA ASN A 75 -5.24 7.67 -1.97
C ASN A 75 -6.53 7.70 -2.80
N ASP A 76 -7.18 6.56 -3.00
CA ASP A 76 -8.43 6.43 -3.75
C ASP A 76 -9.63 7.03 -2.99
N VAL A 77 -9.53 7.12 -1.65
CA VAL A 77 -10.48 7.87 -0.80
C VAL A 77 -9.99 9.28 -0.43
N CYS A 78 -8.69 9.56 -0.60
CA CYS A 78 -8.12 10.90 -0.47
C CYS A 78 -8.39 11.74 -1.73
N ALA A 79 -9.63 12.22 -1.84
CA ALA A 79 -10.09 13.05 -2.96
C ALA A 79 -10.48 14.48 -2.51
N PRO A 80 -10.62 15.43 -3.46
CA PRO A 80 -11.15 16.76 -3.17
C PRO A 80 -12.55 16.75 -2.54
N ASP A 81 -13.37 15.76 -2.89
CA ASP A 81 -14.70 15.52 -2.33
C ASP A 81 -15.10 14.04 -2.49
N VAL A 82 -16.24 13.67 -1.89
CA VAL A 82 -16.81 12.31 -1.91
C VAL A 82 -17.08 11.80 -3.33
N ALA A 83 -17.48 12.68 -4.25
CA ALA A 83 -17.80 12.28 -5.63
C ALA A 83 -16.53 12.02 -6.46
N ALA A 84 -15.41 12.60 -6.08
CA ALA A 84 -14.11 12.42 -6.72
C ALA A 84 -13.28 11.24 -6.16
N MET A 85 -13.79 10.51 -5.16
CA MET A 85 -13.21 9.24 -4.72
C MET A 85 -13.34 8.18 -5.82
N THR A 86 -12.35 7.29 -5.94
CA THR A 86 -12.42 6.18 -6.91
C THR A 86 -13.62 5.30 -6.61
N SER A 87 -14.44 5.03 -7.63
CA SER A 87 -15.58 4.12 -7.47
C SER A 87 -15.10 2.68 -7.30
N THR A 88 -15.87 1.85 -6.60
CA THR A 88 -15.55 0.42 -6.45
C THR A 88 -15.41 -0.26 -7.80
N ALA A 89 -16.26 0.08 -8.77
CA ALA A 89 -16.20 -0.49 -10.12
C ALA A 89 -14.89 -0.13 -10.85
N ASP A 90 -14.46 1.13 -10.76
CA ASP A 90 -13.21 1.57 -11.37
C ASP A 90 -12.00 0.93 -10.69
N TYR A 91 -12.01 0.88 -9.35
CA TYR A 91 -10.95 0.24 -8.58
C TYR A 91 -10.82 -1.25 -8.92
N THR A 92 -11.93 -1.98 -8.93
CA THR A 92 -12.00 -3.39 -9.36
C THR A 92 -11.42 -3.58 -10.76
N ALA A 93 -11.84 -2.77 -11.73
CA ALA A 93 -11.37 -2.89 -13.10
C ALA A 93 -9.87 -2.57 -13.24
N GLN A 94 -9.37 -1.59 -12.49
CA GLN A 94 -7.97 -1.21 -12.50
C GLN A 94 -7.08 -2.28 -11.85
N LEU A 95 -7.50 -2.83 -10.71
CA LEU A 95 -6.78 -3.91 -10.03
C LEU A 95 -6.80 -5.20 -10.86
N ASP A 96 -7.93 -5.57 -11.46
CA ASP A 96 -8.02 -6.73 -12.35
C ASP A 96 -7.08 -6.61 -13.56
N ALA A 97 -7.01 -5.41 -14.14
CA ALA A 97 -6.08 -5.11 -15.23
C ALA A 97 -4.62 -5.19 -14.78
N LEU A 98 -4.29 -4.73 -13.57
CA LEU A 98 -2.95 -4.87 -12.98
C LEU A 98 -2.57 -6.34 -12.82
N LEU A 99 -3.42 -7.13 -12.17
CA LEU A 99 -3.14 -8.54 -11.89
C LEU A 99 -3.06 -9.38 -13.18
N SER A 100 -3.91 -9.09 -14.17
CA SER A 100 -3.83 -9.71 -15.50
C SER A 100 -2.53 -9.38 -16.24
N ASP A 101 -2.05 -8.13 -16.13
CA ASP A 101 -0.77 -7.71 -16.72
C ASP A 101 0.40 -8.43 -16.04
N LEU A 102 0.40 -8.48 -14.71
CA LEU A 102 1.41 -9.19 -13.92
C LEU A 102 1.44 -10.69 -14.25
N ALA A 103 0.28 -11.35 -14.40
CA ALA A 103 0.20 -12.76 -14.79
C ALA A 103 0.83 -13.04 -16.17
N THR A 104 0.89 -12.04 -17.05
CA THR A 104 1.52 -12.17 -18.38
C THR A 104 3.00 -11.83 -18.33
N ARG A 105 3.38 -10.79 -17.58
CA ARG A 105 4.74 -10.25 -17.55
C ARG A 105 5.65 -10.99 -16.60
N ALA A 106 5.13 -11.39 -15.44
CA ALA A 106 5.86 -12.08 -14.39
C ALA A 106 5.07 -13.35 -13.99
N PRO A 107 4.91 -14.32 -14.91
CA PRO A 107 4.02 -15.47 -14.71
C PRO A 107 4.42 -16.35 -13.52
N ASP A 108 5.69 -16.30 -13.13
CA ASP A 108 6.24 -17.10 -12.03
C ASP A 108 6.28 -16.32 -10.70
N ALA A 109 5.87 -15.06 -10.67
CA ALA A 109 5.88 -14.23 -9.46
C ALA A 109 4.69 -14.56 -8.55
N ALA A 110 4.94 -14.63 -7.24
CA ALA A 110 3.87 -14.46 -6.27
C ALA A 110 3.42 -12.99 -6.25
N VAL A 111 2.11 -12.76 -6.12
CA VAL A 111 1.56 -11.42 -5.89
C VAL A 111 0.95 -11.36 -4.51
N VAL A 112 1.42 -10.46 -3.67
CA VAL A 112 0.83 -10.21 -2.35
C VAL A 112 0.13 -8.86 -2.38
N LEU A 113 -1.19 -8.89 -2.27
CA LEU A 113 -2.03 -7.72 -2.17
C LEU A 113 -2.28 -7.42 -0.68
N ALA A 114 -1.58 -6.41 -0.17
CA ALA A 114 -1.80 -5.94 1.18
C ALA A 114 -3.11 -5.16 1.26
N SER A 115 -3.89 -5.42 2.31
CA SER A 115 -5.14 -4.72 2.61
C SER A 115 -4.91 -3.22 2.77
N ILE A 116 -5.94 -2.43 2.46
CA ILE A 116 -5.79 -0.97 2.39
C ILE A 116 -5.66 -0.42 3.82
N PRO A 117 -4.63 0.38 4.14
CA PRO A 117 -4.48 0.95 5.47
C PRO A 117 -5.69 1.82 5.83
N ALA A 118 -6.13 1.74 7.08
CA ALA A 118 -7.27 2.50 7.62
C ALA A 118 -6.99 4.01 7.71
N VAL A 119 -6.89 4.69 6.57
CA VAL A 119 -6.52 6.11 6.46
C VAL A 119 -7.49 7.04 7.20
N THR A 120 -8.74 6.62 7.38
CA THR A 120 -9.73 7.35 8.17
C THR A 120 -9.41 7.40 9.66
N SER A 121 -8.68 6.42 10.18
CA SER A 121 -8.22 6.40 11.58
C SER A 121 -7.19 7.49 11.90
N VAL A 122 -6.56 8.12 10.88
CA VAL A 122 -5.62 9.24 11.08
C VAL A 122 -6.32 10.43 11.74
N TRP A 123 -7.56 10.72 11.32
CA TRP A 123 -8.35 11.76 11.96
C TRP A 123 -8.52 11.44 13.45
N ASP A 124 -8.98 10.23 13.76
CA ASP A 124 -9.27 9.83 15.16
C ASP A 124 -8.02 9.87 16.03
N ALA A 125 -6.85 9.55 15.46
CA ALA A 125 -5.59 9.56 16.18
C ALA A 125 -5.06 10.98 16.46
N ALA A 126 -5.25 11.94 15.56
CA ALA A 126 -4.51 13.21 15.61
C ALA A 126 -5.35 14.49 15.48
N ASN A 127 -6.70 14.44 15.38
CA ASN A 127 -7.49 15.67 15.20
C ASN A 127 -7.39 16.67 16.37
N ASP A 128 -7.08 16.19 17.58
CA ASP A 128 -6.94 17.04 18.76
C ASP A 128 -5.58 17.78 18.81
N ASP A 129 -4.66 17.47 17.89
CA ASP A 129 -3.36 18.12 17.74
C ASP A 129 -3.46 19.36 16.81
N PRO A 130 -3.29 20.59 17.32
CA PRO A 130 -3.36 21.79 16.50
C PRO A 130 -2.32 21.87 15.39
N GLU A 131 -1.15 21.25 15.55
CA GLU A 131 -0.10 21.23 14.53
C GLU A 131 -0.53 20.35 13.35
N ALA A 132 -1.03 19.15 13.64
CA ALA A 132 -1.61 18.25 12.65
C ALA A 132 -2.73 18.95 11.86
N ARG A 133 -3.67 19.60 12.55
CA ARG A 133 -4.76 20.37 11.92
C ARG A 133 -4.24 21.46 10.98
N ALA A 134 -3.23 22.22 11.42
CA ALA A 134 -2.65 23.30 10.62
C ALA A 134 -1.94 22.79 9.35
N VAL A 135 -1.30 21.61 9.42
CA VAL A 135 -0.71 20.99 8.23
C VAL A 135 -1.80 20.51 7.26
N TRP A 136 -2.82 19.82 7.77
CA TRP A 136 -3.89 19.25 6.95
C TRP A 136 -4.75 20.29 6.23
N ASP A 137 -4.88 21.49 6.77
CA ASP A 137 -5.56 22.63 6.13
C ASP A 137 -4.95 23.02 4.76
N ASN A 138 -3.75 22.52 4.42
CA ASN A 138 -3.13 22.68 3.10
C ASN A 138 -3.64 21.68 2.04
N GLY A 139 -4.64 20.86 2.37
CA GLY A 139 -5.34 19.98 1.41
C GLY A 139 -4.86 18.52 1.40
N LEU A 140 -4.16 18.07 2.44
CA LEU A 140 -3.77 16.67 2.58
C LEU A 140 -5.02 15.81 2.79
N CYS A 141 -5.22 14.80 1.96
CA CYS A 141 -6.36 13.87 2.00
C CYS A 141 -7.70 14.57 2.32
N ALA A 142 -8.10 15.54 1.50
CA ALA A 142 -9.15 16.51 1.83
C ALA A 142 -10.47 15.88 2.33
N THR A 143 -10.94 14.78 1.74
CA THR A 143 -12.16 14.10 2.20
C THR A 143 -12.05 13.58 3.64
N VAL A 144 -10.86 13.12 4.06
CA VAL A 144 -10.64 12.55 5.40
C VAL A 144 -10.19 13.61 6.40
N LEU A 145 -9.22 14.45 6.07
CA LEU A 145 -8.59 15.36 7.05
C LEU A 145 -9.18 16.79 7.03
N GLY A 146 -9.79 17.19 5.91
CA GLY A 146 -10.46 18.48 5.75
C GLY A 146 -11.99 18.38 5.71
N GLY A 147 -12.53 17.17 5.56
CA GLY A 147 -13.96 16.90 5.39
C GLY A 147 -14.76 16.95 6.69
N ASP A 148 -16.05 17.24 6.56
CA ASP A 148 -17.00 17.09 7.66
C ASP A 148 -17.22 15.60 8.02
N ASP A 149 -17.99 15.34 9.08
CA ASP A 149 -18.26 13.97 9.52
C ASP A 149 -18.97 13.12 8.44
N THR A 150 -19.74 13.76 7.54
CA THR A 150 -20.42 13.05 6.44
C THR A 150 -19.40 12.59 5.39
N ALA A 151 -18.47 13.47 5.02
CA ALA A 151 -17.39 13.15 4.10
C ALA A 151 -16.47 12.06 4.66
N ARG A 152 -16.08 12.16 5.94
CA ARG A 152 -15.28 11.13 6.62
C ARG A 152 -15.99 9.79 6.70
N ALA A 153 -17.29 9.77 7.04
CA ALA A 153 -18.08 8.53 7.05
C ALA A 153 -18.19 7.91 5.65
N ALA A 154 -18.37 8.73 4.60
CA ALA A 154 -18.38 8.26 3.22
C ALA A 154 -17.02 7.69 2.78
N ALA A 155 -15.92 8.31 3.19
CA ALA A 155 -14.57 7.80 2.92
C ALA A 155 -14.32 6.46 3.64
N ALA A 156 -14.74 6.33 4.90
CA ALA A 156 -14.62 5.07 5.64
C ALA A 156 -15.42 3.94 4.97
N GLN A 157 -16.66 4.24 4.56
CA GLN A 157 -17.49 3.29 3.83
C GLN A 157 -16.87 2.90 2.49
N ARG A 158 -16.37 3.87 1.71
CA ARG A 158 -15.68 3.58 0.44
C ARG A 158 -14.45 2.72 0.67
N LEU A 159 -13.67 2.97 1.73
CA LEU A 159 -12.48 2.19 2.02
C LEU A 159 -12.80 0.71 2.24
N VAL A 160 -13.86 0.41 3.00
CA VAL A 160 -14.37 -0.96 3.17
C VAL A 160 -14.80 -1.56 1.83
N GLU A 161 -15.54 -0.81 1.01
CA GLU A 161 -15.96 -1.26 -0.32
C GLU A 161 -14.77 -1.58 -1.24
N LEU A 162 -13.71 -0.77 -1.18
CA LEU A 162 -12.50 -0.99 -1.97
C LEU A 162 -11.71 -2.20 -1.48
N ASP A 163 -11.61 -2.43 -0.17
CA ASP A 163 -10.89 -3.57 0.41
C ASP A 163 -11.61 -4.91 0.16
N GLU A 164 -12.95 -4.92 0.27
CA GLU A 164 -13.77 -6.07 -0.14
C GLU A 164 -13.62 -6.38 -1.63
N ALA A 165 -13.63 -5.34 -2.48
CA ALA A 165 -13.39 -5.48 -3.90
C ALA A 165 -11.97 -5.96 -4.21
N ALA A 166 -10.96 -5.46 -3.49
CA ALA A 166 -9.57 -5.88 -3.61
C ALA A 166 -9.42 -7.39 -3.35
N THR A 167 -10.01 -7.85 -2.24
CA THR A 167 -10.03 -9.25 -1.84
C THR A 167 -10.72 -10.12 -2.89
N ALA A 168 -11.92 -9.73 -3.32
CA ALA A 168 -12.69 -10.49 -4.31
C ALA A 168 -11.99 -10.56 -5.68
N THR A 169 -11.33 -9.48 -6.11
CA THR A 169 -10.53 -9.46 -7.34
C THR A 169 -9.30 -10.34 -7.20
N CYS A 170 -8.53 -10.24 -6.11
CA CYS A 170 -7.34 -11.05 -5.89
C CYS A 170 -7.64 -12.56 -5.97
N GLN A 171 -8.76 -13.01 -5.40
CA GLN A 171 -9.19 -14.42 -5.46
C GLN A 171 -9.44 -14.96 -6.88
N GLN A 172 -9.64 -14.09 -7.88
CA GLN A 172 -9.81 -14.48 -9.29
C GLN A 172 -8.46 -14.73 -9.99
N HIS A 173 -7.35 -14.33 -9.37
CA HIS A 173 -6.00 -14.42 -9.92
C HIS A 173 -5.18 -15.47 -9.17
N PRO A 174 -4.80 -16.61 -9.79
CA PRO A 174 -4.17 -17.74 -9.09
C PRO A 174 -2.85 -17.40 -8.35
N ALA A 175 -2.10 -16.43 -8.85
CA ALA A 175 -0.84 -15.99 -8.24
C ALA A 175 -1.04 -14.97 -7.10
N CYS A 176 -2.25 -14.44 -6.92
CA CYS A 176 -2.53 -13.41 -5.93
C CYS A 176 -2.90 -14.03 -4.57
N ARG A 177 -2.33 -13.47 -3.51
CA ARG A 177 -2.64 -13.74 -2.11
C ARG A 177 -2.92 -12.43 -1.39
N THR A 178 -3.91 -12.43 -0.51
CA THR A 178 -4.17 -11.31 0.40
C THR A 178 -3.36 -11.45 1.67
N ASP A 179 -3.23 -10.37 2.44
CA ASP A 179 -2.73 -10.39 3.82
C ASP A 179 -3.84 -10.69 4.86
N ASP A 180 -4.99 -11.17 4.41
CA ASP A 180 -6.18 -11.43 5.22
C ASP A 180 -6.63 -10.24 6.09
N GLY A 181 -6.39 -9.01 5.62
CA GLY A 181 -6.76 -7.80 6.35
C GLY A 181 -5.75 -7.40 7.43
N ALA A 182 -4.57 -8.03 7.48
CA ALA A 182 -3.58 -7.76 8.51
C ALA A 182 -3.17 -6.29 8.56
N VAL A 183 -2.85 -5.67 7.42
CA VAL A 183 -2.49 -4.24 7.34
C VAL A 183 -3.67 -3.34 7.71
N ALA A 184 -4.89 -3.63 7.27
CA ALA A 184 -6.08 -2.86 7.62
C ALA A 184 -6.41 -2.94 9.13
N ALA A 185 -6.07 -4.06 9.78
CA ALA A 185 -6.31 -4.28 11.21
C ALA A 185 -5.27 -3.63 12.14
N VAL A 186 -4.18 -3.09 11.59
CA VAL A 186 -3.11 -2.42 12.33
C VAL A 186 -3.68 -1.18 13.06
N ALA A 187 -3.71 -1.24 14.39
CA ALA A 187 -4.30 -0.19 15.23
C ALA A 187 -3.45 1.07 15.24
N LEU A 188 -3.83 2.07 14.45
CA LEU A 188 -3.09 3.33 14.33
C LEU A 188 -2.94 4.03 15.69
N THR A 189 -1.70 4.46 15.99
CA THR A 189 -1.40 5.34 17.12
C THR A 189 -0.75 6.63 16.62
N PRO A 190 -0.82 7.74 17.36
CA PRO A 190 -0.16 8.98 16.95
C PRO A 190 1.34 8.83 16.69
N ALA A 191 2.03 7.96 17.44
CA ALA A 191 3.47 7.70 17.27
C ALA A 191 3.83 7.04 15.92
N TRP A 192 2.84 6.51 15.20
CA TRP A 192 3.02 5.93 13.87
C TRP A 192 2.86 6.95 12.75
N LEU A 193 2.51 8.19 13.07
CA LEU A 193 2.38 9.26 12.12
C LEU A 193 3.68 10.07 12.08
N SER A 194 4.04 10.54 10.89
CA SER A 194 5.17 11.43 10.69
C SER A 194 5.01 12.72 11.50
N ASP A 195 6.04 13.14 12.20
CA ASP A 195 6.08 14.44 12.89
C ASP A 195 6.06 15.65 11.91
N VAL A 196 6.08 15.40 10.59
CA VAL A 196 6.05 16.46 9.56
C VAL A 196 4.64 16.72 9.04
N ASP A 197 3.86 15.68 8.79
CA ASP A 197 2.54 15.80 8.17
C ASP A 197 1.41 15.15 8.96
N HIS A 198 1.74 14.46 10.05
CA HIS A 198 0.81 13.76 10.93
C HIS A 198 -0.13 12.83 10.13
N PHE A 199 0.34 12.25 9.03
CA PHE A 199 -0.48 11.47 8.10
C PHE A 199 0.26 10.26 7.56
N HIS A 200 1.42 10.47 6.94
CA HIS A 200 2.20 9.35 6.41
C HIS A 200 2.85 8.56 7.56
N PRO A 201 3.06 7.25 7.38
CA PRO A 201 3.70 6.43 8.40
C PRO A 201 5.10 6.94 8.76
N SER A 202 5.36 7.12 10.06
CA SER A 202 6.69 7.29 10.65
C SER A 202 7.51 6.01 10.50
N PRO A 203 8.81 5.96 10.86
CA PRO A 203 9.56 4.71 10.89
C PRO A 203 8.88 3.60 11.71
N LEU A 204 8.19 3.94 12.82
CA LEU A 204 7.40 2.97 13.58
C LEU A 204 6.17 2.49 12.82
N GLY A 205 5.46 3.39 12.11
CA GLY A 205 4.35 3.00 11.26
C GLY A 205 4.79 2.12 10.08
N GLN A 206 5.94 2.43 9.48
CA GLN A 206 6.55 1.61 8.42
C GLN A 206 6.93 0.22 8.93
N ALA A 207 7.49 0.13 10.14
CA ALA A 207 7.79 -1.14 10.79
C ALA A 207 6.53 -1.98 11.03
N ALA A 208 5.46 -1.34 11.51
CA ALA A 208 4.18 -2.00 11.74
C ALA A 208 3.55 -2.54 10.44
N LEU A 209 3.67 -1.80 9.33
CA LEU A 209 3.23 -2.28 8.01
C LEU A 209 4.05 -3.49 7.54
N ALA A 210 5.38 -3.43 7.67
CA ALA A 210 6.28 -4.53 7.31
C ALA A 210 5.97 -5.79 8.13
N GLU A 211 5.77 -5.63 9.44
CA GLU A 211 5.41 -6.73 10.34
C GLU A 211 4.07 -7.36 9.99
N ALA A 212 3.04 -6.54 9.72
CA ALA A 212 1.69 -7.02 9.45
C ALA A 212 1.59 -7.83 8.16
N VAL A 213 2.27 -7.40 7.09
CA VAL A 213 2.19 -8.05 5.77
C VAL A 213 3.15 -9.24 5.62
N TRP A 214 4.20 -9.32 6.45
CA TRP A 214 5.25 -10.34 6.34
C TRP A 214 4.73 -11.78 6.29
N PRO A 215 3.77 -12.23 7.14
CA PRO A 215 3.28 -13.61 7.10
C PRO A 215 2.73 -14.02 5.72
N ALA A 216 2.02 -13.12 5.04
CA ALA A 216 1.47 -13.38 3.71
C ALA A 216 2.57 -13.45 2.63
N VAL A 217 3.63 -12.65 2.79
CA VAL A 217 4.81 -12.69 1.91
C VAL A 217 5.56 -14.00 2.07
N ASP A 218 5.86 -14.41 3.30
CA ASP A 218 6.57 -15.64 3.60
C ASP A 218 5.79 -16.87 3.09
N GLU A 219 4.48 -16.91 3.33
CA GLU A 219 3.61 -17.98 2.85
C GLU A 219 3.54 -18.02 1.31
N ALA A 220 3.34 -16.88 0.66
CA ALA A 220 3.23 -16.81 -0.79
C ALA A 220 4.50 -17.28 -1.50
N LEU A 221 5.68 -16.99 -0.93
CA LEU A 221 6.95 -17.47 -1.45
C LEU A 221 7.21 -18.95 -1.17
N ALA A 222 6.80 -19.46 0.00
CA ALA A 222 6.90 -20.88 0.31
C ALA A 222 6.09 -21.75 -0.67
N GLN A 223 4.88 -21.30 -1.05
CA GLN A 223 3.99 -22.00 -1.99
C GLN A 223 4.50 -22.01 -3.44
N ARG A 224 5.49 -21.19 -3.81
CA ARG A 224 6.12 -21.24 -5.15
C ARG A 224 7.07 -22.43 -5.32
N GLY A 225 7.58 -22.98 -4.22
CA GLY A 225 8.55 -24.07 -4.21
C GLY A 225 7.94 -25.47 -4.24
N GLU A 226 6.61 -25.59 -4.18
CA GLU A 226 5.84 -26.85 -4.23
C GLU A 226 5.37 -27.21 -5.64
#